data_AF-A0A0G0I5Z9-F1
#
_entry.id   AF-A0A0G0I5Z9-F1
#
_cell.length_a   1.000
_cell.length_b   1.000
_cell.length_c   1.000
_cell.angle_alpha   90.00
_cell.angle_beta   90.00
_cell.angle_gamma   90.00
#
_symmetry.space_group_name_H-M   'P 1'
#
loop_
_entity.id
_entity.type
_entity.pdbx_description
1 polymer ?
#
loop_
_entity_poly.entity_id
_entity_poly.type
_entity_poly.pdbx_seq_one_letter_code
_entity_poly.pdbx_strand_id
1 'polypeptide(L)'
;MNANELRTKYLKFFESKGHTIVPSALLTPENDPTTLFTGSGMQPMIQYLLGEKHPLGTRLVDSQKCFRAQDIEEVGDNRHTTFFEMLGNWSFGDYFKKEQVAWMFEFLTKEIGLDPEKLFVTVFRGNDKLGIARDTEAVSFWKEKFAEVGIEAKDVDFSERDGMQGGKIFYYEEKKNWWSRAGVPDNMPLGELGGPDSEMFWDFGVELGLHEKSEFKDLPCHVNCDCGRFLEIGNNVFMQYIKTEKGFEQLPKGNIDFGGGLERMVAVSENTQDIFLTDLFSAIILKIEELSGKKYAESEDVTKSFRIICDHLKAGTFLIGDGVVPLNTGAGYVLRRLIRRAVRYGKLIGIEKDFSVNVAEIVIQMYSEQYPELNKKRATIFDELKKEEEKFRKTIENGLRQFNKMSGENISGKDAFDLYQTYGFPLELTIELANEKNVTVDEVEFNEELKKHQELSRTASAGMFKGGLQDSGEETTKLHTAAHLMLSALRKVLGDHVMQKGSNITAERLRFDFSHGEKMTDEQKKEVERLVNDAIEANAVVKKEEMTLDEAKKAGAMGAFESKYGEKVTVYTAEKDGVLFSKEICGGPHVEHTGALGSFRIQKEEASSAGVRRIKAVLE
;
A
#
# COMPACT_ATOMS: atom_id res chain seq x y z
N MET A 1 18.39 23.53 3.80
CA MET A 1 17.13 24.01 4.40
C MET A 1 16.39 22.74 4.80
N ASN A 2 15.83 22.65 6.02
CA ASN A 2 15.19 21.40 6.43
C ASN A 2 13.81 21.24 5.74
N ALA A 3 13.27 20.02 5.72
CA ALA A 3 12.04 19.71 4.98
C ALA A 3 10.80 20.45 5.52
N ASN A 4 10.70 20.62 6.84
CA ASN A 4 9.57 21.34 7.45
C ASN A 4 9.57 22.83 7.08
N GLU A 5 10.75 23.45 7.05
CA GLU A 5 10.94 24.82 6.59
C GLU A 5 10.57 24.97 5.11
N LEU A 6 11.04 24.07 4.25
CA LEU A 6 10.74 24.10 2.82
C LEU A 6 9.24 23.95 2.56
N ARG A 7 8.61 22.94 3.16
CA ARG A 7 7.16 22.71 3.06
C ARG A 7 6.37 23.94 3.53
N THR A 8 6.72 24.48 4.69
CA THR A 8 6.03 25.66 5.26
C THR A 8 6.20 26.89 4.37
N LYS A 9 7.40 27.12 3.82
CA LYS A 9 7.66 28.20 2.87
C LYS A 9 6.81 28.04 1.61
N TYR A 10 6.75 26.84 1.05
CA TYR A 10 5.94 26.56 -0.14
C TYR A 10 4.46 26.88 0.08
N LEU A 11 3.87 26.36 1.16
CA LEU A 11 2.47 26.60 1.48
C LEU A 11 2.16 28.09 1.68
N LYS A 12 3.01 28.81 2.45
CA LYS A 12 2.85 30.25 2.68
C LYS A 12 3.08 31.08 1.42
N PHE A 13 4.00 30.67 0.56
CA PHE A 13 4.26 31.35 -0.69
C PHE A 13 3.02 31.35 -1.58
N PHE A 14 2.40 30.18 -1.80
CA PHE A 14 1.18 30.10 -2.59
C PHE A 14 -0.05 30.68 -1.87
N GLU A 15 -0.13 30.60 -0.54
CA GLU A 15 -1.14 31.35 0.23
C GLU A 15 -1.05 32.85 -0.06
N SER A 16 0.16 33.41 -0.13
CA SER A 16 0.38 34.82 -0.51
C SER A 16 -0.02 35.14 -1.96
N LYS A 17 -0.10 34.14 -2.85
CA LYS A 17 -0.63 34.26 -4.21
C LYS A 17 -2.14 34.00 -4.28
N GLY A 18 -2.81 33.85 -3.14
CA GLY A 18 -4.26 33.70 -3.03
C GLY A 18 -4.76 32.25 -3.11
N HIS A 19 -3.88 31.26 -2.93
CA HIS A 19 -4.28 29.86 -2.81
C HIS A 19 -4.76 29.55 -1.40
N THR A 20 -5.79 28.71 -1.29
CA THR A 20 -6.21 28.18 0.01
C THR A 20 -5.40 26.93 0.33
N ILE A 21 -4.76 26.90 1.51
CA ILE A 21 -4.07 25.70 2.00
C ILE A 21 -5.11 24.64 2.37
N VAL A 22 -4.98 23.43 1.83
CA VAL A 22 -5.85 22.29 2.12
C VAL A 22 -5.06 21.15 2.76
N PRO A 23 -5.68 20.31 3.61
CA PRO A 23 -5.00 19.16 4.20
C PRO A 23 -4.77 18.08 3.14
N SER A 24 -3.68 17.32 3.31
CA SER A 24 -3.43 16.11 2.52
C SER A 24 -4.60 15.13 2.65
N ALA A 25 -5.01 14.55 1.53
CA ALA A 25 -5.88 13.37 1.50
C ALA A 25 -5.15 12.13 2.07
N LEU A 26 -5.92 11.07 2.35
CA LEU A 26 -5.41 9.79 2.79
C LEU A 26 -4.60 9.09 1.68
N LEU A 27 -3.66 8.25 2.08
CA LEU A 27 -2.91 7.37 1.18
C LEU A 27 -3.79 6.32 0.50
N THR A 28 -4.91 5.95 1.10
CA THR A 28 -5.92 5.08 0.48
C THR A 28 -7.13 5.92 0.07
N PRO A 29 -7.44 6.01 -1.23
CA PRO A 29 -8.59 6.75 -1.70
C PRO A 29 -9.90 6.19 -1.12
N GLU A 30 -10.77 7.05 -0.58
CA GLU A 30 -12.05 6.60 0.00
C GLU A 30 -13.08 6.23 -1.08
N ASN A 31 -13.04 6.87 -2.25
CA ASN A 31 -14.10 6.80 -3.27
C ASN A 31 -13.57 6.51 -4.69
N ASP A 32 -12.35 5.99 -4.83
CA ASP A 32 -11.76 5.64 -6.12
C ASP A 32 -11.48 4.12 -6.19
N PRO A 33 -12.30 3.33 -6.91
CA PRO A 33 -12.09 1.89 -7.04
C PRO A 33 -11.02 1.53 -8.07
N THR A 34 -10.46 2.50 -8.80
CA THR A 34 -9.53 2.25 -9.92
C THR A 34 -8.09 2.15 -9.48
N THR A 35 -7.75 2.73 -8.32
CA THR A 35 -6.40 2.75 -7.78
C THR A 35 -6.41 2.28 -6.32
N LEU A 36 -5.31 1.68 -5.88
CA LEU A 36 -5.17 1.21 -4.51
C LEU A 36 -4.67 2.30 -3.55
N PHE A 37 -3.89 3.24 -4.08
CA PHE A 37 -3.23 4.29 -3.33
C PHE A 37 -3.31 5.62 -4.06
N THR A 38 -3.26 6.70 -3.28
CA THR A 38 -3.09 8.07 -3.77
C THR A 38 -1.65 8.24 -4.26
N GLY A 39 -1.43 8.28 -5.58
CA GLY A 39 -0.10 8.33 -6.19
C GLY A 39 0.39 9.72 -6.60
N SER A 40 -0.49 10.73 -6.51
CA SER A 40 -0.24 12.13 -6.88
C SER A 40 -1.17 13.09 -6.14
N GLY A 41 -0.74 14.36 -6.01
CA GLY A 41 -1.57 15.47 -5.53
C GLY A 41 -2.81 15.74 -6.39
N MET A 42 -2.72 15.46 -7.68
CA MET A 42 -3.80 15.65 -8.64
C MET A 42 -5.01 14.74 -8.35
N GLN A 43 -4.78 13.53 -7.84
CA GLN A 43 -5.81 12.49 -7.76
C GLN A 43 -7.02 12.88 -6.90
N PRO A 44 -6.87 13.46 -5.69
CA PRO A 44 -7.98 14.04 -4.94
C PRO A 44 -8.66 15.25 -5.64
N MET A 45 -7.98 15.87 -6.61
CA MET A 45 -8.40 17.10 -7.29
C MET A 45 -9.10 16.87 -8.65
N ILE A 46 -9.14 15.62 -9.14
CA ILE A 46 -9.65 15.26 -10.48
C ILE A 46 -11.01 15.89 -10.81
N GLN A 47 -11.98 15.77 -9.89
CA GLN A 47 -13.35 16.23 -10.13
C GLN A 47 -13.39 17.75 -10.39
N TYR A 48 -12.54 18.51 -9.70
CA TYR A 48 -12.47 19.96 -9.83
C TYR A 48 -11.72 20.38 -11.10
N LEU A 49 -10.70 19.62 -11.50
CA LEU A 49 -10.05 19.78 -12.80
C LEU A 49 -11.03 19.51 -13.96
N LEU A 50 -11.99 18.60 -13.78
CA LEU A 50 -13.08 18.33 -14.72
C LEU A 50 -14.18 19.41 -14.73
N GLY A 51 -14.09 20.42 -13.86
CA GLY A 51 -14.97 21.58 -13.83
C GLY A 51 -15.96 21.61 -12.67
N GLU A 52 -15.93 20.63 -11.75
CA GLU A 52 -16.67 20.78 -10.49
C GLU A 52 -16.11 21.93 -9.65
N LYS A 53 -16.96 22.54 -8.83
CA LYS A 53 -16.53 23.65 -7.96
C LYS A 53 -15.99 23.10 -6.65
N HIS A 54 -14.74 23.40 -6.34
CA HIS A 54 -14.19 23.11 -5.03
C HIS A 54 -14.76 24.08 -3.98
N PRO A 55 -15.18 23.61 -2.79
CA PRO A 55 -15.83 24.45 -1.76
C PRO A 55 -14.94 25.57 -1.22
N LEU A 56 -13.62 25.40 -1.30
CA LEU A 56 -12.62 26.36 -0.81
C LEU A 56 -12.06 27.33 -1.86
N GLY A 57 -12.63 27.34 -3.07
CA GLY A 57 -12.26 28.27 -4.14
C GLY A 57 -11.56 27.63 -5.33
N THR A 58 -10.99 28.45 -6.22
CA THR A 58 -10.40 28.05 -7.51
C THR A 58 -8.88 27.91 -7.49
N ARG A 59 -8.24 28.23 -6.36
CA ARG A 59 -6.79 28.14 -6.16
C ARG A 59 -6.50 27.37 -4.88
N LEU A 60 -5.82 26.24 -4.97
CA LEU A 60 -5.52 25.37 -3.82
C LEU A 60 -4.04 25.03 -3.76
N VAL A 61 -3.52 24.83 -2.54
CA VAL A 61 -2.14 24.38 -2.32
C VAL A 61 -2.10 23.35 -1.18
N ASP A 62 -1.27 22.33 -1.30
CA ASP A 62 -1.03 21.36 -0.21
C ASP A 62 0.38 20.73 -0.24
N SER A 63 0.57 19.79 0.69
CA SER A 63 1.64 18.80 0.69
C SER A 63 1.00 17.42 0.78
N GLN A 64 0.68 16.82 -0.37
CA GLN A 64 -0.04 15.56 -0.45
C GLN A 64 0.88 14.37 -0.16
N LYS A 65 0.49 13.55 0.82
CA LYS A 65 1.05 12.21 1.05
C LYS A 65 0.80 11.34 -0.19
N CYS A 66 1.85 10.83 -0.82
CA CYS A 66 1.77 9.97 -1.99
C CYS A 66 2.39 8.60 -1.72
N PHE A 67 1.83 7.57 -2.34
CA PHE A 67 2.40 6.23 -2.34
C PHE A 67 2.44 5.63 -3.74
N ARG A 68 3.61 5.10 -4.14
CA ARG A 68 3.83 4.42 -5.43
C ARG A 68 4.34 3.00 -5.19
N ALA A 69 3.47 2.03 -5.44
CA ALA A 69 3.82 0.61 -5.33
C ALA A 69 4.75 0.13 -6.47
N GLN A 70 4.77 0.86 -7.59
CA GLN A 70 5.58 0.52 -8.76
C GLN A 70 7.07 0.68 -8.46
N ASP A 71 7.42 1.66 -7.61
CA ASP A 71 8.80 2.04 -7.30
C ASP A 71 9.46 1.11 -6.24
N ILE A 72 8.77 0.07 -5.77
CA ILE A 72 9.26 -0.82 -4.70
C ILE A 72 10.60 -1.48 -5.06
N GLU A 73 10.80 -1.82 -6.34
CA GLU A 73 12.02 -2.51 -6.77
C GLU A 73 13.21 -1.57 -6.94
N GLU A 74 12.93 -0.32 -7.32
CA GLU A 74 13.87 0.77 -7.53
C GLU A 74 14.38 1.34 -6.20
N VAL A 75 13.58 1.25 -5.11
CA VAL A 75 14.04 1.64 -3.78
C VAL A 75 15.30 0.88 -3.40
N GLY A 76 16.32 1.66 -3.00
CA GLY A 76 17.69 1.17 -2.79
C GLY A 76 18.71 2.04 -3.53
N ASP A 77 18.27 2.72 -4.58
CA ASP A 77 19.04 3.78 -5.23
C ASP A 77 19.01 5.10 -4.43
N ASN A 78 19.56 6.18 -4.98
CA ASN A 78 19.72 7.45 -4.27
C ASN A 78 18.51 8.39 -4.35
N ARG A 79 17.39 8.02 -4.99
CA ARG A 79 16.32 8.98 -5.36
C ARG A 79 14.89 8.42 -5.40
N HIS A 80 14.69 7.10 -5.34
CA HIS A 80 13.37 6.48 -5.36
C HIS A 80 12.89 6.13 -3.94
N THR A 81 11.59 6.35 -3.73
CA THR A 81 10.87 6.10 -2.48
C THR A 81 9.48 5.61 -2.80
N THR A 82 8.95 4.67 -2.02
CA THR A 82 7.55 4.24 -2.13
C THR A 82 6.60 5.27 -1.53
N PHE A 83 7.01 5.97 -0.47
CA PHE A 83 6.28 7.06 0.15
C PHE A 83 7.04 8.37 0.03
N PHE A 84 6.37 9.41 -0.42
CA PHE A 84 6.92 10.75 -0.53
C PHE A 84 5.81 11.79 -0.40
N GLU A 85 6.20 13.04 -0.18
CA GLU A 85 5.27 14.16 -0.23
C GLU A 85 5.37 14.89 -1.56
N MET A 86 4.22 15.07 -2.20
CA MET A 86 4.09 15.88 -3.40
C MET A 86 3.53 17.25 -3.00
N LEU A 87 4.38 18.27 -3.07
CA LEU A 87 3.96 19.66 -2.99
C LEU A 87 3.08 19.96 -4.20
N GLY A 88 1.84 20.38 -3.94
CA GLY A 88 0.84 20.60 -4.98
C GLY A 88 0.32 22.02 -4.99
N ASN A 89 0.07 22.56 -6.18
CA ASN A 89 -0.74 23.75 -6.34
C ASN A 89 -1.64 23.64 -7.58
N TRP A 90 -2.89 24.09 -7.45
CA TRP A 90 -3.90 23.95 -8.49
C TRP A 90 -4.56 25.27 -8.84
N SER A 91 -4.86 25.42 -10.13
CA SER A 91 -5.73 26.46 -10.69
C SER A 91 -6.89 25.79 -11.41
N PHE A 92 -8.10 26.08 -10.99
CA PHE A 92 -9.33 25.63 -11.64
C PHE A 92 -9.90 26.74 -12.54
N GLY A 93 -9.23 26.99 -13.67
CA GLY A 93 -9.62 27.99 -14.66
C GLY A 93 -9.46 29.45 -14.20
N ASP A 94 -8.48 29.73 -13.35
CA ASP A 94 -8.25 31.06 -12.78
C ASP A 94 -6.99 31.76 -13.34
N TYR A 95 -5.81 31.16 -13.13
CA TYR A 95 -4.54 31.52 -13.77
C TYR A 95 -3.98 30.35 -14.58
N PHE A 96 -2.97 30.59 -15.41
CA PHE A 96 -2.42 29.54 -16.28
C PHE A 96 -0.88 29.62 -16.37
N LYS A 97 -0.29 29.33 -17.54
CA LYS A 97 1.15 29.11 -17.71
C LYS A 97 2.02 30.29 -17.25
N LYS A 98 1.62 31.52 -17.60
CA LYS A 98 2.43 32.72 -17.33
C LYS A 98 2.69 32.90 -15.84
N GLU A 99 1.62 32.90 -15.05
CA GLU A 99 1.70 33.03 -13.60
C GLU A 99 2.38 31.82 -12.98
N GLN A 100 2.04 30.60 -13.42
CA GLN A 100 2.63 29.37 -12.86
C GLN A 100 4.16 29.34 -13.06
N VAL A 101 4.64 29.57 -14.28
CA VAL A 101 6.08 29.60 -14.58
C VAL A 101 6.79 30.68 -13.77
N ALA A 102 6.19 31.88 -13.69
CA ALA A 102 6.77 32.98 -12.92
C ALA A 102 6.88 32.65 -11.43
N TRP A 103 5.82 32.08 -10.83
CA TRP A 103 5.80 31.72 -9.42
C TRP A 103 6.72 30.56 -9.08
N MET A 104 6.81 29.54 -9.94
CA MET A 104 7.76 28.45 -9.73
C MET A 104 9.20 28.93 -9.82
N PHE A 105 9.54 29.76 -10.81
CA PHE A 105 10.88 30.35 -10.89
C PHE A 105 11.20 31.22 -9.68
N GLU A 106 10.25 32.06 -9.24
CA GLU A 106 10.37 32.90 -8.03
C GLU A 106 10.60 32.03 -6.78
N PHE A 107 9.80 30.98 -6.58
CA PHE A 107 9.94 30.09 -5.44
C PHE A 107 11.31 29.39 -5.42
N LEU A 108 11.68 28.75 -6.54
CA LEU A 108 12.93 28.00 -6.63
C LEU A 108 14.16 28.91 -6.43
N THR A 109 14.19 30.07 -7.07
CA THR A 109 15.39 30.93 -7.06
C THR A 109 15.46 31.90 -5.89
N LYS A 110 14.33 32.44 -5.43
CA LYS A 110 14.30 33.48 -4.39
C LYS A 110 13.91 32.93 -3.01
N GLU A 111 12.89 32.07 -2.93
CA GLU A 111 12.38 31.60 -1.64
C GLU A 111 13.25 30.49 -1.03
N ILE A 112 13.73 29.57 -1.87
CA ILE A 112 14.62 28.47 -1.46
C ILE A 112 16.06 28.63 -1.95
N GLY A 113 16.35 29.66 -2.76
CA GLY A 113 17.72 30.10 -3.05
C GLY A 113 18.50 29.22 -4.02
N LEU A 114 17.82 28.45 -4.90
CA LEU A 114 18.50 27.64 -5.89
C LEU A 114 19.16 28.50 -6.97
N ASP A 115 20.38 28.12 -7.35
CA ASP A 115 21.13 28.74 -8.43
C ASP A 115 20.45 28.49 -9.79
N PRO A 116 19.95 29.54 -10.47
CA PRO A 116 19.28 29.37 -11.76
C PRO A 116 20.20 28.84 -12.86
N GLU A 117 21.53 28.93 -12.72
CA GLU A 117 22.47 28.31 -13.68
C GLU A 117 22.39 26.78 -13.70
N LYS A 118 21.95 26.18 -12.59
CA LYS A 118 21.77 24.74 -12.45
C LYS A 118 20.35 24.26 -12.75
N LEU A 119 19.42 25.19 -12.98
CA LEU A 119 18.05 24.86 -13.36
C LEU A 119 17.94 24.63 -14.87
N PHE A 120 17.28 23.53 -15.24
CA PHE A 120 16.98 23.16 -16.61
C PHE A 120 15.49 22.82 -16.72
N VAL A 121 14.93 23.01 -17.90
CA VAL A 121 13.48 22.87 -18.12
C VAL A 121 13.20 21.97 -19.31
N THR A 122 12.14 21.18 -19.23
CA THR A 122 11.60 20.42 -20.37
C THR A 122 10.23 20.95 -20.77
N VAL A 123 9.84 20.75 -22.03
CA VAL A 123 8.58 21.22 -22.61
C VAL A 123 8.11 20.28 -23.72
N PHE A 124 6.81 20.29 -24.00
CA PHE A 124 6.24 19.43 -25.04
C PHE A 124 6.62 19.83 -26.47
N ARG A 125 7.14 18.87 -27.23
CA ARG A 125 7.53 19.00 -28.65
C ARG A 125 6.35 19.18 -29.60
N GLY A 126 5.13 18.83 -29.19
CA GLY A 126 3.97 18.77 -30.06
C GLY A 126 3.80 17.39 -30.69
N ASN A 127 2.62 17.14 -31.24
CA ASN A 127 2.30 15.93 -31.99
C ASN A 127 1.41 16.28 -33.18
N ASP A 128 2.04 16.45 -34.35
CA ASP A 128 1.36 16.83 -35.59
C ASP A 128 0.31 15.81 -36.04
N LYS A 129 0.52 14.51 -35.75
CA LYS A 129 -0.44 13.45 -36.12
C LYS A 129 -1.78 13.61 -35.39
N LEU A 130 -1.73 14.14 -34.17
CA LEU A 130 -2.89 14.37 -33.32
C LEU A 130 -3.40 15.80 -33.38
N GLY A 131 -2.76 16.66 -34.18
CA GLY A 131 -3.10 18.09 -34.28
C GLY A 131 -2.79 18.86 -33.00
N ILE A 132 -1.88 18.37 -32.16
CA ILE A 132 -1.50 19.02 -30.90
C ILE A 132 -0.23 19.83 -31.13
N ALA A 133 -0.32 21.14 -30.93
CA ALA A 133 0.80 22.05 -31.17
C ALA A 133 1.92 21.88 -30.12
N ARG A 134 3.12 22.29 -30.52
CA ARG A 134 4.29 22.46 -29.65
C ARG A 134 4.03 23.53 -28.58
N ASP A 135 4.53 23.32 -27.37
CA ASP A 135 4.37 24.29 -26.27
C ASP A 135 5.38 25.45 -26.33
N THR A 136 5.23 26.30 -27.35
CA THR A 136 6.06 27.50 -27.53
C THR A 136 5.76 28.61 -26.51
N GLU A 137 4.58 28.57 -25.89
CA GLU A 137 4.15 29.56 -24.91
C GLU A 137 4.94 29.39 -23.60
N ALA A 138 5.00 28.17 -23.05
CA ALA A 138 5.81 27.89 -21.85
C ALA A 138 7.29 28.27 -22.06
N VAL A 139 7.85 27.97 -23.22
CA VAL A 139 9.23 28.34 -23.59
C VAL A 139 9.46 29.84 -23.50
N SER A 140 8.51 30.64 -24.01
CA SER A 140 8.62 32.10 -23.98
C SER A 140 8.66 32.64 -22.56
N PHE A 141 7.82 32.10 -21.67
CA PHE A 141 7.77 32.52 -20.26
C PHE A 141 9.02 32.08 -19.49
N TRP A 142 9.54 30.88 -19.72
CA TRP A 142 10.79 30.45 -19.10
C TRP A 142 11.97 31.30 -19.56
N LYS A 143 12.08 31.59 -20.87
CA LYS A 143 13.11 32.50 -21.39
C LYS A 143 13.04 33.87 -20.76
N GLU A 144 11.84 34.42 -20.57
CA GLU A 144 11.64 35.69 -19.86
C GLU A 144 12.22 35.62 -18.44
N LYS A 145 11.89 34.57 -17.67
CA LYS A 145 12.36 34.44 -16.28
C LYS A 145 13.87 34.22 -16.17
N PHE A 146 14.48 33.41 -17.04
CA PHE A 146 15.94 33.27 -17.08
C PHE A 146 16.64 34.59 -17.46
N ALA A 147 16.08 35.34 -18.41
CA ALA A 147 16.64 36.63 -18.81
C ALA A 147 16.60 37.68 -17.68
N GLU A 148 15.59 37.65 -16.81
CA GLU A 148 15.51 38.53 -15.63
C GLU A 148 16.69 38.36 -14.65
N VAL A 149 17.33 37.19 -14.65
CA VAL A 149 18.52 36.91 -13.83
C VAL A 149 19.81 36.86 -14.66
N GLY A 150 19.76 37.31 -15.92
CA GLY A 150 20.93 37.43 -16.80
C GLY A 150 21.35 36.15 -17.53
N ILE A 151 20.48 35.14 -17.59
CA ILE A 151 20.76 33.85 -18.23
C ILE A 151 20.09 33.79 -19.61
N GLU A 152 20.88 33.52 -20.65
CA GLU A 152 20.36 33.22 -21.99
C GLU A 152 19.88 31.77 -22.07
N ALA A 153 18.56 31.57 -21.97
CA ALA A 153 17.97 30.23 -22.01
C ALA A 153 17.69 29.76 -23.44
N LYS A 154 18.71 29.21 -24.12
CA LYS A 154 18.55 28.57 -25.44
C LYS A 154 17.63 27.35 -25.34
N ASP A 155 16.61 27.27 -26.19
CA ASP A 155 15.79 26.07 -26.35
C ASP A 155 16.36 25.12 -27.40
N VAL A 156 16.30 23.82 -27.13
CA VAL A 156 16.92 22.77 -27.94
C VAL A 156 15.94 21.62 -28.15
N ASP A 157 15.91 21.10 -29.36
CA ASP A 157 15.15 19.89 -29.69
C ASP A 157 16.09 18.69 -29.90
N PHE A 158 15.55 17.48 -29.75
CA PHE A 158 16.26 16.21 -29.96
C PHE A 158 17.55 16.04 -29.14
N SER A 159 17.57 16.54 -27.90
CA SER A 159 18.72 16.38 -27.00
C SER A 159 19.01 14.93 -26.64
N GLU A 160 18.01 14.05 -26.68
CA GLU A 160 18.16 12.60 -26.54
C GLU A 160 19.02 11.96 -27.64
N ARG A 161 19.18 12.65 -28.78
CA ARG A 161 20.00 12.21 -29.92
C ARG A 161 21.29 13.01 -30.04
N ASP A 162 21.22 14.32 -29.81
CA ASP A 162 22.27 15.28 -30.15
C ASP A 162 22.96 15.89 -28.91
N GLY A 163 22.54 15.50 -27.71
CA GLY A 163 23.03 16.02 -26.43
C GLY A 163 22.54 17.44 -26.10
N MET A 164 23.13 18.03 -25.06
CA MET A 164 22.68 19.29 -24.45
C MET A 164 22.78 20.53 -25.37
N GLN A 165 23.73 20.59 -26.31
CA GLN A 165 23.89 21.70 -27.28
C GLN A 165 23.90 23.13 -26.68
N GLY A 166 24.35 23.28 -25.43
CA GLY A 166 24.31 24.55 -24.69
C GLY A 166 22.89 25.03 -24.37
N GLY A 167 21.90 24.15 -24.41
CA GLY A 167 20.50 24.45 -24.10
C GLY A 167 20.21 24.55 -22.60
N LYS A 168 19.10 25.22 -22.30
CA LYS A 168 18.50 25.33 -20.97
C LYS A 168 17.05 24.86 -20.93
N ILE A 169 16.37 24.90 -22.08
CA ILE A 169 14.98 24.45 -22.26
C ILE A 169 14.98 23.36 -23.33
N PHE A 170 14.35 22.22 -23.09
CA PHE A 170 14.45 21.05 -23.96
C PHE A 170 13.08 20.51 -24.38
N TYR A 171 12.88 20.28 -25.68
CA TYR A 171 11.65 19.66 -26.15
C TYR A 171 11.73 18.14 -26.11
N TYR A 172 10.70 17.49 -25.56
CA TYR A 172 10.49 16.05 -25.68
C TYR A 172 9.09 15.67 -26.15
N GLU A 173 8.96 14.45 -26.63
CA GLU A 173 7.70 13.86 -27.09
C GLU A 173 6.73 13.54 -25.95
N GLU A 174 5.53 13.07 -26.31
CA GLU A 174 4.42 12.81 -25.39
C GLU A 174 4.69 11.77 -24.30
N LYS A 175 5.72 10.93 -24.45
CA LYS A 175 6.12 9.99 -23.38
C LYS A 175 6.79 10.68 -22.21
N LYS A 176 7.31 11.89 -22.43
CA LYS A 176 8.11 12.64 -21.47
C LYS A 176 7.49 13.98 -21.11
N ASN A 177 6.80 14.66 -22.04
CA ASN A 177 6.19 15.96 -21.76
C ASN A 177 4.70 16.05 -22.13
N TRP A 178 3.95 15.01 -21.76
CA TRP A 178 2.49 15.06 -21.80
C TRP A 178 1.94 14.30 -20.60
N TRP A 179 0.92 14.87 -20.00
CA TRP A 179 0.27 14.25 -18.87
C TRP A 179 -1.23 14.04 -19.11
N SER A 180 -1.68 12.83 -18.80
CA SER A 180 -3.09 12.45 -18.62
C SER A 180 -3.15 11.21 -17.72
N ARG A 181 -4.31 10.87 -17.16
CA ARG A 181 -4.45 9.63 -16.38
C ARG A 181 -4.29 8.36 -17.22
N ALA A 182 -4.42 8.48 -18.54
CA ALA A 182 -4.25 7.39 -19.50
C ALA A 182 -2.82 7.32 -20.09
N GLY A 183 -1.91 8.18 -19.62
CA GLY A 183 -0.56 8.32 -20.16
C GLY A 183 -0.55 9.14 -21.44
N VAL A 184 0.04 8.61 -22.50
CA VAL A 184 0.20 9.30 -23.78
C VAL A 184 -1.17 9.67 -24.40
N PRO A 185 -1.25 10.76 -25.20
CA PRO A 185 -2.50 11.24 -25.77
C PRO A 185 -3.29 10.17 -26.55
N ASP A 186 -2.59 9.28 -27.27
CA ASP A 186 -3.23 8.20 -28.04
C ASP A 186 -4.09 7.27 -27.19
N ASN A 187 -3.76 7.10 -25.91
CA ASN A 187 -4.47 6.22 -24.99
C ASN A 187 -5.62 6.92 -24.27
N MET A 188 -5.77 8.24 -24.41
CA MET A 188 -6.80 9.01 -23.70
C MET A 188 -8.21 8.59 -24.14
N PRO A 189 -9.09 8.15 -23.21
CA PRO A 189 -10.48 7.88 -23.53
C PRO A 189 -11.26 9.16 -23.80
N LEU A 190 -12.43 9.05 -24.43
CA LEU A 190 -13.33 10.18 -24.66
C LEU A 190 -13.71 10.86 -23.33
N GLY A 191 -13.63 12.19 -23.30
CA GLY A 191 -13.88 13.00 -22.10
C GLY A 191 -12.69 13.15 -21.16
N GLU A 192 -11.57 12.45 -21.40
CA GLU A 192 -10.37 12.58 -20.58
C GLU A 192 -9.68 13.93 -20.79
N LEU A 193 -9.20 14.52 -19.69
CA LEU A 193 -8.38 15.72 -19.72
C LEU A 193 -6.90 15.37 -19.82
N GLY A 194 -6.16 16.22 -20.51
CA GLY A 194 -4.72 16.14 -20.57
C GLY A 194 -4.10 17.43 -21.07
N GLY A 195 -2.78 17.46 -21.09
CA GLY A 195 -2.07 18.62 -21.58
C GLY A 195 -0.58 18.41 -21.69
N PRO A 196 0.11 19.34 -22.39
CA PRO A 196 1.55 19.43 -22.29
C PRO A 196 1.92 19.76 -20.85
N ASP A 197 3.12 19.37 -20.48
CA ASP A 197 3.69 19.73 -19.20
C ASP A 197 5.07 20.37 -19.39
N SER A 198 5.58 20.93 -18.29
CA SER A 198 6.91 21.51 -18.24
C SER A 198 7.57 21.19 -16.91
N GLU A 199 8.55 20.29 -16.98
CA GLU A 199 9.27 19.80 -15.82
C GLU A 199 10.52 20.64 -15.56
N MET A 200 10.93 20.72 -14.30
CA MET A 200 12.14 21.43 -13.89
C MET A 200 13.13 20.43 -13.31
N PHE A 201 14.37 20.53 -13.77
CA PHE A 201 15.46 19.64 -13.41
C PHE A 201 16.59 20.43 -12.77
N TRP A 202 17.23 19.80 -11.80
CA TRP A 202 18.46 20.27 -11.18
C TRP A 202 19.66 19.51 -11.72
N ASP A 203 20.73 20.22 -12.10
CA ASP A 203 22.00 19.64 -12.50
C ASP A 203 22.98 19.57 -11.32
N PHE A 204 23.33 18.36 -10.90
CA PHE A 204 24.34 18.14 -9.87
C PHE A 204 25.78 18.40 -10.36
N GLY A 205 25.98 18.53 -11.67
CA GLY A 205 27.24 18.90 -12.28
C GLY A 205 27.95 17.73 -12.98
N VAL A 206 28.57 18.03 -14.12
CA VAL A 206 29.33 17.07 -14.92
C VAL A 206 30.58 16.56 -14.19
N GLU A 207 31.12 17.36 -13.27
CA GLU A 207 32.31 17.06 -12.48
C GLU A 207 32.17 15.82 -11.58
N LEU A 208 30.93 15.41 -11.25
CA LEU A 208 30.67 14.18 -10.49
C LEU A 208 30.90 12.91 -11.32
N GLY A 209 30.94 13.04 -12.65
CA GLY A 209 31.16 11.95 -13.59
C GLY A 209 30.07 10.88 -13.53
N LEU A 210 28.83 11.27 -13.21
CA LEU A 210 27.71 10.33 -13.02
C LEU A 210 27.32 9.65 -14.33
N HIS A 211 27.31 10.41 -15.43
CA HIS A 211 27.01 9.90 -16.76
C HIS A 211 28.00 8.83 -17.20
N GLU A 212 29.28 9.13 -17.07
CA GLU A 212 30.39 8.29 -17.49
C GLU A 212 30.49 6.98 -16.68
N LYS A 213 29.97 6.98 -15.45
CA LYS A 213 29.91 5.81 -14.56
C LYS A 213 28.62 5.00 -14.69
N SER A 214 27.63 5.51 -15.42
CA SER A 214 26.34 4.86 -15.59
C SER A 214 26.31 3.92 -16.80
N GLU A 215 25.24 3.14 -16.93
CA GLU A 215 24.94 2.35 -18.12
C GLU A 215 24.72 3.20 -19.38
N PHE A 216 24.46 4.51 -19.22
CA PHE A 216 24.19 5.44 -20.31
C PHE A 216 25.45 6.11 -20.88
N LYS A 217 26.65 5.74 -20.43
CA LYS A 217 27.93 6.39 -20.80
C LYS A 217 28.17 6.52 -22.31
N ASP A 218 27.64 5.58 -23.10
CA ASP A 218 27.84 5.51 -24.56
C ASP A 218 26.75 6.27 -25.33
N LEU A 219 25.78 6.88 -24.62
CA LEU A 219 24.73 7.73 -25.17
C LEU A 219 25.01 9.20 -24.85
N PRO A 220 24.48 10.15 -25.66
CA PRO A 220 24.52 11.56 -25.32
C PRO A 220 23.85 11.84 -23.98
N CYS A 221 24.52 12.58 -23.10
CA CYS A 221 23.90 13.06 -21.86
C CYS A 221 22.89 14.16 -22.17
N HIS A 222 21.71 14.07 -21.57
CA HIS A 222 20.63 15.06 -21.70
C HIS A 222 19.80 15.14 -20.40
N VAL A 223 18.90 16.14 -20.31
CA VAL A 223 18.16 16.45 -19.07
C VAL A 223 17.30 15.27 -18.58
N ASN A 224 16.61 14.59 -19.49
CA ASN A 224 15.78 13.41 -19.18
C ASN A 224 16.57 12.07 -19.25
N CYS A 225 17.88 12.10 -19.04
CA CYS A 225 18.72 10.90 -19.03
C CYS A 225 18.79 10.32 -17.61
N ASP A 226 18.58 9.01 -17.48
CA ASP A 226 18.57 8.30 -16.18
C ASP A 226 19.98 8.05 -15.62
N CYS A 227 21.01 8.70 -16.18
CA CYS A 227 22.40 8.62 -15.70
C CYS A 227 22.63 9.19 -14.29
N GLY A 228 21.65 9.90 -13.76
CA GLY A 228 21.65 10.39 -12.40
C GLY A 228 22.21 11.80 -12.19
N ARG A 229 22.78 12.44 -13.23
CA ARG A 229 23.26 13.83 -13.20
C ARG A 229 22.13 14.84 -12.97
N PHE A 230 21.01 14.63 -13.65
CA PHE A 230 19.84 15.47 -13.53
C PHE A 230 18.84 14.84 -12.56
N LEU A 231 18.12 15.69 -11.83
CA LEU A 231 17.02 15.28 -10.97
C LEU A 231 15.83 16.18 -11.20
N GLU A 232 14.71 15.59 -11.61
CA GLU A 232 13.44 16.30 -11.73
C GLU A 232 12.93 16.67 -10.33
N ILE A 233 12.73 17.97 -10.10
CA ILE A 233 12.28 18.52 -8.81
C ILE A 233 10.82 18.96 -8.83
N GLY A 234 10.19 19.06 -10.00
CA GLY A 234 8.75 19.21 -10.13
C GLY A 234 8.28 19.34 -11.56
N ASN A 235 6.97 19.24 -11.74
CA ASN A 235 6.30 19.25 -13.03
C ASN A 235 5.08 20.19 -13.02
N ASN A 236 5.02 21.11 -13.99
CA ASN A 236 3.85 21.93 -14.27
C ASN A 236 3.03 21.30 -15.38
N VAL A 237 1.91 20.66 -15.04
CA VAL A 237 0.98 20.14 -16.03
C VAL A 237 -0.01 21.23 -16.44
N PHE A 238 -0.03 21.55 -17.73
CA PHE A 238 -0.91 22.54 -18.31
C PHE A 238 -2.14 21.88 -18.93
N MET A 239 -3.05 21.44 -18.06
CA MET A 239 -4.32 20.80 -18.42
C MET A 239 -5.17 21.72 -19.29
N GLN A 240 -5.14 21.54 -20.61
CA GLN A 240 -5.78 22.45 -21.57
C GLN A 240 -6.48 21.74 -22.73
N TYR A 241 -6.43 20.41 -22.79
CA TYR A 241 -7.10 19.61 -23.82
C TYR A 241 -8.09 18.63 -23.20
N ILE A 242 -9.19 18.40 -23.93
CA ILE A 242 -10.11 17.29 -23.71
C ILE A 242 -10.15 16.40 -24.94
N LYS A 243 -10.15 15.09 -24.74
CA LYS A 243 -10.33 14.12 -25.84
C LYS A 243 -11.79 14.06 -26.25
N THR A 244 -12.06 14.30 -27.54
CA THR A 244 -13.39 14.18 -28.14
C THR A 244 -13.38 13.19 -29.30
N GLU A 245 -14.56 12.88 -29.86
CA GLU A 245 -14.67 12.01 -31.04
C GLU A 245 -13.93 12.58 -32.27
N LYS A 246 -13.69 13.90 -32.29
CA LYS A 246 -12.99 14.60 -33.38
C LYS A 246 -11.48 14.71 -33.18
N GLY A 247 -10.96 14.26 -32.05
CA GLY A 247 -9.55 14.42 -31.67
C GLY A 247 -9.39 15.14 -30.35
N PHE A 248 -8.59 16.20 -30.32
CA PHE A 248 -8.33 17.00 -29.12
C PHE A 248 -8.88 18.41 -29.29
N GLU A 249 -9.71 18.84 -28.35
CA GLU A 249 -10.25 20.20 -28.31
C GLU A 249 -9.68 20.95 -27.10
N GLN A 250 -9.45 22.24 -27.25
CA GLN A 250 -8.97 23.08 -26.15
C GLN A 250 -10.09 23.36 -25.15
N LEU A 251 -9.75 23.35 -23.87
CA LEU A 251 -10.65 23.79 -22.82
C LEU A 251 -10.92 25.30 -22.93
N PRO A 252 -12.13 25.78 -22.58
CA PRO A 252 -12.43 27.21 -22.55
C PRO A 252 -11.50 28.01 -21.62
N LYS A 253 -11.01 27.35 -20.56
CA LYS A 253 -9.97 27.83 -19.66
C LYS A 253 -9.07 26.66 -19.28
N GLY A 254 -7.76 26.89 -19.29
CA GLY A 254 -6.78 25.90 -18.84
C GLY A 254 -6.76 25.80 -17.32
N ASN A 255 -6.38 24.62 -16.83
CA ASN A 255 -6.12 24.35 -15.42
C ASN A 255 -4.62 24.18 -15.19
N ILE A 256 -4.18 24.46 -13.98
CA ILE A 256 -2.83 24.11 -13.52
C ILE A 256 -2.93 22.95 -12.55
N ASP A 257 -2.11 21.94 -12.81
CA ASP A 257 -1.80 20.88 -11.88
C ASP A 257 -0.27 20.84 -11.72
N PHE A 258 0.21 21.27 -10.56
CA PHE A 258 1.63 21.22 -10.24
C PHE A 258 1.90 20.09 -9.26
N GLY A 259 2.99 19.34 -9.50
CA GLY A 259 3.52 18.35 -8.56
C GLY A 259 5.03 18.49 -8.39
N GLY A 260 5.48 18.79 -7.17
CA GLY A 260 6.90 18.88 -6.80
C GLY A 260 7.25 17.90 -5.69
N GLY A 261 8.27 17.06 -5.89
CA GLY A 261 8.69 16.11 -4.86
C GLY A 261 9.42 16.82 -3.71
N LEU A 262 8.86 16.85 -2.51
CA LEU A 262 9.48 17.50 -1.35
C LEU A 262 10.86 16.92 -1.07
N GLU A 263 10.98 15.59 -1.03
CA GLU A 263 12.23 14.86 -0.83
C GLU A 263 13.34 15.33 -1.80
N ARG A 264 12.98 15.52 -3.07
CA ARG A 264 13.91 15.95 -4.12
C ARG A 264 14.27 17.42 -3.98
N MET A 265 13.28 18.29 -3.70
CA MET A 265 13.52 19.71 -3.46
C MET A 265 14.43 19.96 -2.24
N VAL A 266 14.28 19.19 -1.17
CA VAL A 266 15.15 19.26 0.00
C VAL A 266 16.56 18.84 -0.37
N ALA A 267 16.72 17.70 -1.06
CA ALA A 267 18.01 17.20 -1.49
C ALA A 267 18.79 18.22 -2.34
N VAL A 268 18.13 18.88 -3.30
CA VAL A 268 18.80 19.92 -4.11
C VAL A 268 19.11 21.19 -3.30
N SER A 269 18.27 21.56 -2.33
CA SER A 269 18.54 22.69 -1.43
C SER A 269 19.75 22.47 -0.52
N GLU A 270 20.12 21.20 -0.30
CA GLU A 270 21.31 20.78 0.43
C GLU A 270 22.46 20.38 -0.51
N ASN A 271 22.25 20.52 -1.83
CA ASN A 271 23.19 20.13 -2.89
C ASN A 271 23.68 18.68 -2.74
N THR A 272 22.78 17.77 -2.36
CA THR A 272 23.02 16.32 -2.30
C THR A 272 22.19 15.58 -3.35
N GLN A 273 22.83 14.65 -4.05
CA GLN A 273 22.14 13.74 -4.97
C GLN A 273 21.45 12.59 -4.24
N ASP A 274 21.80 12.35 -2.98
CA ASP A 274 21.24 11.26 -2.19
C ASP A 274 20.15 11.81 -1.27
N ILE A 275 18.89 11.53 -1.61
CA ILE A 275 17.74 12.00 -0.84
C ILE A 275 17.75 11.43 0.59
N PHE A 276 18.39 10.27 0.80
CA PHE A 276 18.46 9.62 2.11
C PHE A 276 19.44 10.32 3.06
N LEU A 277 20.29 11.22 2.56
CA LEU A 277 21.15 12.05 3.42
C LEU A 277 20.45 13.29 3.99
N THR A 278 19.24 13.58 3.55
CA THR A 278 18.46 14.74 4.02
C THR A 278 17.94 14.53 5.44
N ASP A 279 17.41 15.60 6.04
CA ASP A 279 16.74 15.56 7.35
C ASP A 279 15.51 14.62 7.38
N LEU A 280 14.96 14.26 6.21
CA LEU A 280 13.85 13.32 6.06
C LEU A 280 14.21 11.86 6.38
N PHE A 281 15.51 11.52 6.43
CA PHE A 281 15.96 10.15 6.61
C PHE A 281 17.18 10.01 7.53
N SER A 282 18.00 11.05 7.69
CA SER A 282 19.24 10.99 8.48
C SER A 282 19.05 10.48 9.91
N ALA A 283 17.98 10.87 10.61
CA ALA A 283 17.66 10.37 11.95
C ALA A 283 17.34 8.87 11.96
N ILE A 284 16.66 8.38 10.91
CA ILE A 284 16.34 6.96 10.74
C ILE A 284 17.64 6.18 10.45
N ILE A 285 18.49 6.69 9.56
CA ILE A 285 19.79 6.11 9.25
C ILE A 285 20.62 5.94 10.51
N LEU A 286 20.77 7.00 11.32
CA LEU A 286 21.53 6.95 12.57
C LEU A 286 21.00 5.87 13.52
N LYS A 287 19.68 5.67 13.57
CA LYS A 287 19.07 4.60 14.36
C LYS A 287 19.38 3.22 13.82
N ILE A 288 19.39 3.05 12.49
CA ILE A 288 19.77 1.79 11.87
C ILE A 288 21.26 1.50 12.11
N GLU A 289 22.13 2.52 12.07
CA GLU A 289 23.56 2.35 12.41
C GLU A 289 23.74 1.86 13.85
N GLU A 290 23.02 2.45 14.80
CA GLU A 290 23.03 2.03 16.22
C GLU A 290 22.63 0.57 16.37
N LEU A 291 21.59 0.13 15.66
CA LEU A 291 21.00 -1.19 15.81
C LEU A 291 21.75 -2.29 15.05
N SER A 292 22.35 -1.96 13.91
CA SER A 292 23.08 -2.90 13.05
C SER A 292 24.58 -2.98 13.39
N GLY A 293 25.16 -1.93 13.97
CA GLY A 293 26.61 -1.77 14.10
C GLY A 293 27.32 -1.49 12.77
N LYS A 294 26.57 -1.30 11.67
CA LYS A 294 27.06 -0.94 10.34
C LYS A 294 26.97 0.56 10.10
N LYS A 295 27.75 1.07 9.14
CA LYS A 295 27.70 2.48 8.73
C LYS A 295 27.02 2.67 7.39
N TYR A 296 26.24 3.73 7.26
CA TYR A 296 25.73 4.15 5.96
C TYR A 296 26.91 4.44 5.03
N ALA A 297 26.81 4.06 3.75
CA ALA A 297 27.92 4.13 2.79
C ALA A 297 29.16 3.26 3.12
N GLU A 298 29.07 2.29 4.04
CA GLU A 298 30.15 1.30 4.28
C GLU A 298 30.41 0.41 3.05
N SER A 299 29.35 0.02 2.34
CA SER A 299 29.39 -0.66 1.04
C SER A 299 28.10 -0.40 0.27
N GLU A 300 28.06 -0.74 -1.03
CA GLU A 300 26.85 -0.62 -1.86
C GLU A 300 25.69 -1.44 -1.28
N ASP A 301 25.93 -2.69 -0.89
CA ASP A 301 24.91 -3.57 -0.31
C ASP A 301 24.37 -3.05 1.04
N VAL A 302 25.27 -2.54 1.90
CA VAL A 302 24.87 -1.94 3.18
C VAL A 302 24.03 -0.69 2.92
N THR A 303 24.45 0.16 1.99
CA THR A 303 23.72 1.39 1.62
C THR A 303 22.33 1.06 1.08
N LYS A 304 22.24 0.11 0.16
CA LYS A 304 20.97 -0.38 -0.38
C LYS A 304 20.04 -0.88 0.73
N SER A 305 20.57 -1.67 1.66
CA SER A 305 19.82 -2.19 2.79
C SER A 305 19.27 -1.07 3.67
N PHE A 306 20.10 -0.07 4.02
CA PHE A 306 19.66 1.08 4.81
C PHE A 306 18.52 1.86 4.13
N ARG A 307 18.66 2.13 2.84
CA ARG A 307 17.66 2.89 2.06
C ARG A 307 16.31 2.19 2.01
N ILE A 308 16.32 0.89 1.73
CA ILE A 308 15.09 0.06 1.71
C ILE A 308 14.43 0.05 3.09
N ILE A 309 15.20 -0.14 4.15
CA ILE A 309 14.68 -0.11 5.52
C ILE A 309 14.05 1.26 5.84
N CYS A 310 14.75 2.34 5.53
CA CYS A 310 14.29 3.71 5.78
C CYS A 310 12.95 3.99 5.08
N ASP A 311 12.91 3.77 3.77
CA ASP A 311 11.73 4.03 2.96
C ASP A 311 10.54 3.17 3.40
N HIS A 312 10.72 1.85 3.48
CA HIS A 312 9.61 0.94 3.69
C HIS A 312 9.00 1.06 5.09
N LEU A 313 9.80 1.33 6.12
CA LEU A 313 9.27 1.55 7.48
C LEU A 313 8.65 2.94 7.63
N LYS A 314 9.17 3.96 6.94
CA LYS A 314 8.52 5.28 6.83
C LYS A 314 7.15 5.13 6.16
N ALA A 315 7.10 4.51 4.98
CA ALA A 315 5.86 4.23 4.26
C ALA A 315 4.88 3.39 5.08
N GLY A 316 5.35 2.32 5.73
CA GLY A 316 4.53 1.47 6.59
C GLY A 316 3.92 2.24 7.77
N THR A 317 4.68 3.15 8.38
CA THR A 317 4.21 4.02 9.47
C THR A 317 3.06 4.92 9.01
N PHE A 318 3.18 5.55 7.85
CA PHE A 318 2.12 6.40 7.28
C PHE A 318 0.89 5.59 6.85
N LEU A 319 1.08 4.44 6.23
CA LEU A 319 -0.02 3.55 5.82
C LEU A 319 -0.85 3.11 7.03
N ILE A 320 -0.21 2.69 8.12
CA ILE A 320 -0.93 2.33 9.35
C ILE A 320 -1.56 3.56 10.01
N GLY A 321 -0.86 4.71 9.96
CA GLY A 321 -1.40 6.02 10.33
C GLY A 321 -2.70 6.38 9.60
N ASP A 322 -2.82 6.02 8.33
CA ASP A 322 -4.04 6.22 7.54
C ASP A 322 -5.07 5.08 7.70
N GLY A 323 -4.77 4.05 8.49
CA GLY A 323 -5.70 2.99 8.88
C GLY A 323 -5.52 1.66 8.13
N VAL A 324 -4.47 1.52 7.33
CA VAL A 324 -4.15 0.25 6.66
C VAL A 324 -3.56 -0.74 7.67
N VAL A 325 -3.99 -2.00 7.61
CA VAL A 325 -3.45 -3.09 8.45
C VAL A 325 -2.86 -4.20 7.57
N PRO A 326 -1.81 -4.94 8.02
CA PRO A 326 -1.20 -6.00 7.23
C PRO A 326 -2.17 -7.15 6.88
N LEU A 327 -2.47 -7.36 5.60
CA LEU A 327 -3.41 -8.37 5.08
C LEU A 327 -2.80 -9.18 3.91
N ASN A 328 -3.54 -10.16 3.39
CA ASN A 328 -3.11 -10.98 2.26
C ASN A 328 -3.46 -10.37 0.89
N THR A 329 -4.26 -9.30 0.85
CA THR A 329 -4.77 -8.68 -0.38
C THR A 329 -4.80 -7.15 -0.26
N GLY A 330 -4.88 -6.47 -1.40
CA GLY A 330 -5.06 -5.02 -1.47
C GLY A 330 -3.95 -4.23 -0.76
N ALA A 331 -4.30 -3.10 -0.15
CA ALA A 331 -3.35 -2.19 0.48
C ALA A 331 -2.61 -2.86 1.65
N GLY A 332 -3.31 -3.76 2.37
CA GLY A 332 -2.71 -4.53 3.45
C GLY A 332 -1.67 -5.55 2.98
N TYR A 333 -1.79 -6.08 1.76
CA TYR A 333 -0.73 -6.91 1.15
C TYR A 333 0.53 -6.10 0.89
N VAL A 334 0.38 -4.90 0.32
CA VAL A 334 1.52 -4.02 0.04
C VAL A 334 2.20 -3.57 1.34
N LEU A 335 1.44 -3.13 2.35
CA LEU A 335 1.98 -2.82 3.67
C LEU A 335 2.78 -3.98 4.26
N ARG A 336 2.22 -5.19 4.22
CA ARG A 336 2.91 -6.40 4.68
C ARG A 336 4.20 -6.62 3.91
N ARG A 337 4.19 -6.50 2.58
CA ARG A 337 5.36 -6.67 1.72
C ARG A 337 6.49 -5.71 2.12
N LEU A 338 6.18 -4.44 2.34
CA LEU A 338 7.15 -3.42 2.78
C LEU A 338 7.80 -3.80 4.12
N ILE A 339 6.99 -4.14 5.13
CA ILE A 339 7.49 -4.53 6.46
C ILE A 339 8.42 -5.74 6.35
N ARG A 340 8.00 -6.78 5.62
CA ARG A 340 8.79 -8.01 5.47
C ARG A 340 10.11 -7.78 4.75
N ARG A 341 10.10 -6.96 3.69
CA ARG A 341 11.31 -6.59 2.96
C ARG A 341 12.26 -5.77 3.84
N ALA A 342 11.76 -4.80 4.61
CA ALA A 342 12.57 -4.09 5.61
C ALA A 342 13.20 -5.04 6.65
N VAL A 343 12.44 -6.00 7.19
CA VAL A 343 12.97 -7.00 8.14
C VAL A 343 14.04 -7.89 7.52
N ARG A 344 13.87 -8.31 6.25
CA ARG A 344 14.89 -9.07 5.50
C ARG A 344 16.19 -8.27 5.40
N TYR A 345 16.14 -7.04 4.91
CA TYR A 345 17.33 -6.19 4.77
C TYR A 345 17.95 -5.86 6.12
N GLY A 346 17.14 -5.68 7.17
CA GLY A 346 17.62 -5.57 8.55
C GLY A 346 18.47 -6.76 8.96
N LYS A 347 18.04 -7.99 8.66
CA LYS A 347 18.83 -9.21 8.93
C LYS A 347 20.13 -9.24 8.14
N LEU A 348 20.15 -8.79 6.88
CA LEU A 348 21.36 -8.76 6.04
C LEU A 348 22.46 -7.86 6.64
N ILE A 349 22.08 -6.79 7.33
CA ILE A 349 23.01 -5.89 8.01
C ILE A 349 23.20 -6.22 9.51
N GLY A 350 22.69 -7.37 9.98
CA GLY A 350 22.95 -7.87 11.34
C GLY A 350 21.92 -7.48 12.41
N ILE A 351 20.76 -6.95 12.04
CA ILE A 351 19.69 -6.62 13.01
C ILE A 351 18.88 -7.88 13.38
N GLU A 352 19.22 -8.47 14.52
CA GLU A 352 18.61 -9.73 15.00
C GLU A 352 17.35 -9.54 15.88
N LYS A 353 17.09 -8.31 16.36
CA LYS A 353 15.95 -7.99 17.23
C LYS A 353 14.91 -7.12 16.54
N ASP A 354 13.72 -7.04 17.12
CA ASP A 354 12.66 -6.15 16.64
C ASP A 354 13.14 -4.70 16.62
N PHE A 355 12.93 -4.03 15.48
CA PHE A 355 13.40 -2.66 15.28
C PHE A 355 12.44 -1.75 14.51
N SER A 356 11.40 -2.32 13.90
CA SER A 356 10.41 -1.55 13.13
C SER A 356 9.79 -0.43 13.94
N VAL A 357 9.48 -0.69 15.23
CA VAL A 357 8.93 0.28 16.18
C VAL A 357 9.91 1.43 16.47
N ASN A 358 11.22 1.15 16.53
CA ASN A 358 12.22 2.20 16.76
C ASN A 358 12.30 3.19 15.59
N VAL A 359 12.18 2.69 14.36
CA VAL A 359 12.13 3.54 13.17
C VAL A 359 10.82 4.31 13.12
N ALA A 360 9.68 3.65 13.37
CA ALA A 360 8.37 4.28 13.38
C ALA A 360 8.27 5.41 14.42
N GLU A 361 8.88 5.25 15.60
CA GLU A 361 8.95 6.33 16.60
C GLU A 361 9.60 7.60 16.04
N ILE A 362 10.72 7.45 15.33
CA ILE A 362 11.44 8.58 14.73
C ILE A 362 10.58 9.25 13.65
N VAL A 363 9.94 8.45 12.79
CA VAL A 363 9.02 8.97 11.78
C VAL A 363 7.88 9.75 12.43
N ILE A 364 7.25 9.22 13.49
CA ILE A 364 6.19 9.93 14.22
C ILE A 364 6.70 11.25 14.80
N GLN A 365 7.89 11.26 15.40
CA GLN A 365 8.47 12.49 15.96
C GLN A 365 8.71 13.55 14.89
N MET A 366 9.29 13.16 13.75
CA MET A 366 9.61 14.06 12.63
C MET A 366 8.36 14.70 12.00
N TYR A 367 7.25 13.96 11.97
CA TYR A 367 6.06 14.33 11.20
C TYR A 367 4.84 14.74 12.03
N SER A 368 4.87 14.56 13.35
CA SER A 368 3.69 14.77 14.22
C SER A 368 3.14 16.20 14.22
N GLU A 369 3.94 17.20 13.87
CA GLU A 369 3.47 18.59 13.75
C GLU A 369 2.53 18.75 12.54
N GLN A 370 2.91 18.20 11.38
CA GLN A 370 2.14 18.30 10.13
C GLN A 370 1.06 17.23 10.04
N TYR A 371 1.31 16.05 10.61
CA TYR A 371 0.42 14.88 10.60
C TYR A 371 0.13 14.39 12.03
N PRO A 372 -0.68 15.13 12.82
CA PRO A 372 -0.98 14.78 14.21
C PRO A 372 -1.65 13.42 14.38
N GLU A 373 -2.26 12.88 13.34
CA GLU A 373 -2.85 11.53 13.32
C GLU A 373 -1.84 10.43 13.62
N LEU A 374 -0.57 10.61 13.23
CA LEU A 374 0.50 9.66 13.51
C LEU A 374 0.70 9.49 15.02
N ASN A 375 0.72 10.60 15.76
CA ASN A 375 0.85 10.56 17.21
C ASN A 375 -0.44 10.01 17.87
N LYS A 376 -1.62 10.36 17.35
CA LYS A 376 -2.91 9.84 17.86
C LYS A 376 -3.03 8.32 17.70
N LYS A 377 -2.48 7.75 16.61
CA LYS A 377 -2.51 6.32 16.30
C LYS A 377 -1.20 5.60 16.64
N ARG A 378 -0.30 6.22 17.39
CA ARG A 378 1.02 5.68 17.74
C ARG A 378 0.98 4.26 18.29
N ALA A 379 0.05 3.97 19.21
CA ALA A 379 -0.11 2.63 19.77
C ALA A 379 -0.48 1.60 18.69
N THR A 380 -1.44 1.91 17.83
CA THR A 380 -1.85 1.05 16.71
C THR A 380 -0.72 0.82 15.71
N ILE A 381 0.02 1.88 15.36
CA ILE A 381 1.20 1.79 14.47
C ILE A 381 2.21 0.80 15.06
N PHE A 382 2.50 0.92 16.35
CA PHE A 382 3.48 0.08 17.02
C PHE A 382 3.03 -1.38 17.09
N ASP A 383 1.77 -1.61 17.45
CA ASP A 383 1.22 -2.95 17.58
C ASP A 383 1.21 -3.70 16.24
N GLU A 384 0.78 -3.06 15.15
CA GLU A 384 0.73 -3.71 13.84
C GLU A 384 2.13 -3.96 13.24
N LEU A 385 3.07 -3.01 13.37
CA LEU A 385 4.45 -3.20 12.93
C LEU A 385 5.14 -4.33 13.70
N LYS A 386 5.05 -4.29 15.04
CA LYS A 386 5.65 -5.30 15.92
C LYS A 386 5.08 -6.69 15.64
N LYS A 387 3.75 -6.80 15.55
CA LYS A 387 3.07 -8.07 15.28
C LYS A 387 3.50 -8.68 13.95
N GLU A 388 3.60 -7.89 12.88
CA GLU A 388 4.02 -8.41 11.57
C GLU A 388 5.52 -8.73 11.54
N GLU A 389 6.38 -7.92 12.18
CA GLU A 389 7.82 -8.21 12.33
C GLU A 389 8.06 -9.52 13.10
N GLU A 390 7.48 -9.68 14.29
CA GLU A 390 7.62 -10.88 15.11
C GLU A 390 7.13 -12.14 14.37
N LYS A 391 6.01 -12.01 13.66
CA LYS A 391 5.44 -13.09 12.84
C LYS A 391 6.38 -13.47 11.71
N PHE A 392 6.92 -12.49 10.99
CA PHE A 392 7.77 -12.77 9.84
C PHE A 392 9.16 -13.27 10.24
N ARG A 393 9.75 -12.77 11.33
CA ARG A 393 11.03 -13.27 11.87
C ARG A 393 10.98 -14.76 12.20
N LYS A 394 9.85 -15.26 12.69
CA LYS A 394 9.66 -16.72 12.93
C LYS A 394 9.70 -17.55 11.65
N THR A 395 9.32 -16.96 10.51
CA THR A 395 9.24 -17.65 9.21
C THR A 395 10.51 -17.50 8.36
N ILE A 396 11.20 -16.36 8.46
CA ILE A 396 12.26 -15.99 7.51
C ILE A 396 13.44 -16.97 7.54
N GLU A 397 13.87 -17.44 8.72
CA GLU A 397 15.04 -18.32 8.83
C GLU A 397 14.82 -19.67 8.15
N ASN A 398 13.64 -20.26 8.38
CA ASN A 398 13.27 -21.51 7.74
C ASN A 398 13.11 -21.31 6.23
N GLY A 399 12.45 -20.23 5.80
CA GLY A 399 12.28 -19.90 4.39
C GLY A 399 13.60 -19.71 3.65
N LEU A 400 14.51 -18.89 4.18
CA LEU A 400 15.85 -18.68 3.61
C LEU A 400 16.66 -19.96 3.54
N ARG A 401 16.58 -20.82 4.58
CA ARG A 401 17.27 -22.11 4.58
C ARG A 401 16.76 -23.03 3.48
N GLN A 402 15.44 -23.07 3.24
CA GLN A 402 14.89 -23.91 2.17
C GLN A 402 15.16 -23.33 0.79
N PHE A 403 15.02 -22.01 0.63
CA PHE A 403 15.38 -21.32 -0.60
C PHE A 403 16.84 -21.61 -1.01
N ASN A 404 17.78 -21.55 -0.07
CA ASN A 404 19.19 -21.83 -0.36
C ASN A 404 19.49 -23.30 -0.73
N LYS A 405 18.60 -24.24 -0.44
CA LYS A 405 18.74 -25.64 -0.89
C LYS A 405 18.22 -25.85 -2.30
N MET A 406 17.40 -24.93 -2.82
CA MET A 406 16.93 -24.99 -4.19
C MET A 406 18.12 -24.67 -5.10
N SER A 407 18.59 -25.69 -5.81
CA SER A 407 19.72 -25.60 -6.73
C SER A 407 19.20 -25.66 -8.16
N GLY A 408 19.52 -24.67 -8.99
CA GLY A 408 19.15 -24.66 -10.41
C GLY A 408 19.24 -23.27 -11.03
N GLU A 409 19.15 -23.21 -12.36
CA GLU A 409 19.08 -21.95 -13.12
C GLU A 409 17.68 -21.29 -13.03
N ASN A 410 16.64 -22.07 -12.67
CA ASN A 410 15.25 -21.62 -12.51
C ASN A 410 14.60 -22.28 -11.28
N ILE A 411 13.74 -21.54 -10.58
CA ILE A 411 12.88 -22.04 -9.50
C ILE A 411 11.49 -22.31 -10.08
N SER A 412 11.01 -23.55 -9.92
CA SER A 412 9.67 -23.90 -10.40
C SER A 412 8.59 -23.16 -9.60
N GLY A 413 7.44 -22.93 -10.21
CA GLY A 413 6.29 -22.33 -9.54
C GLY A 413 5.78 -23.21 -8.42
N LYS A 414 5.93 -24.53 -8.56
CA LYS A 414 5.66 -25.50 -7.49
C LYS A 414 6.60 -25.34 -6.29
N ASP A 415 7.91 -25.18 -6.50
CA ASP A 415 8.87 -24.97 -5.42
C ASP A 415 8.60 -23.64 -4.70
N ALA A 416 8.30 -22.59 -5.46
CA ALA A 416 7.90 -21.30 -4.91
C ALA A 416 6.56 -21.42 -4.13
N PHE A 417 5.62 -22.22 -4.62
CA PHE A 417 4.37 -22.49 -3.94
C PHE A 417 4.58 -23.30 -2.66
N ASP A 418 5.51 -24.26 -2.65
CA ASP A 418 5.92 -25.02 -1.47
C ASP A 418 6.57 -24.13 -0.40
N LEU A 419 7.42 -23.18 -0.81
CA LEU A 419 7.96 -22.12 0.07
C LEU A 419 6.84 -21.31 0.73
N TYR A 420 5.86 -20.90 -0.07
CA TYR A 420 4.71 -20.13 0.39
C TYR A 420 3.80 -20.92 1.33
N GLN A 421 3.31 -22.09 0.91
CA GLN A 421 2.31 -22.85 1.66
C GLN A 421 2.88 -23.55 2.91
N THR A 422 4.11 -24.08 2.81
CA THR A 422 4.69 -24.93 3.87
C THR A 422 5.49 -24.11 4.87
N TYR A 423 6.26 -23.14 4.39
CA TYR A 423 7.21 -22.39 5.21
C TYR A 423 6.77 -20.95 5.47
N GLY A 424 5.63 -20.52 4.89
CA GLY A 424 5.13 -19.15 5.01
C GLY A 424 6.03 -18.13 4.32
N PHE A 425 6.92 -18.59 3.43
CA PHE A 425 7.91 -17.75 2.77
C PHE A 425 7.29 -17.13 1.51
N PRO A 426 7.12 -15.79 1.45
CA PRO A 426 6.32 -15.18 0.41
C PRO A 426 6.92 -15.29 -0.99
N LEU A 427 6.05 -15.33 -2.01
CA LEU A 427 6.47 -15.34 -3.41
C LEU A 427 7.34 -14.13 -3.71
N GLU A 428 6.95 -12.94 -3.24
CA GLU A 428 7.69 -11.71 -3.53
C GLU A 428 9.16 -11.75 -3.06
N LEU A 429 9.43 -12.38 -1.92
CA LEU A 429 10.81 -12.54 -1.43
C LEU A 429 11.55 -13.67 -2.16
N THR A 430 10.82 -14.65 -2.66
CA THR A 430 11.38 -15.73 -3.49
C THR A 430 11.85 -15.16 -4.82
N ILE A 431 11.03 -14.34 -5.47
CA ILE A 431 11.38 -13.61 -6.71
C ILE A 431 12.59 -12.70 -6.46
N GLU A 432 12.57 -11.90 -5.39
CA GLU A 432 13.65 -10.97 -5.07
C GLU A 432 15.00 -11.70 -4.87
N LEU A 433 15.00 -12.79 -4.10
CA LEU A 433 16.20 -13.61 -3.90
C LEU A 433 16.66 -14.36 -5.15
N ALA A 434 15.72 -14.74 -6.02
CA ALA A 434 16.03 -15.38 -7.28
C ALA A 434 16.74 -14.39 -8.22
N ASN A 435 16.23 -13.17 -8.33
CA ASN A 435 16.81 -12.09 -9.12
C ASN A 435 18.24 -11.74 -8.66
N GLU A 436 18.49 -11.69 -7.35
CA GLU A 436 19.84 -11.49 -6.79
C GLU A 436 20.84 -12.59 -7.21
N LYS A 437 20.35 -13.80 -7.49
CA LYS A 437 21.16 -14.94 -7.98
C LYS A 437 21.12 -15.10 -9.49
N ASN A 438 20.51 -14.16 -10.23
CA ASN A 438 20.22 -14.28 -11.67
C ASN A 438 19.44 -15.56 -12.03
N VAL A 439 18.52 -15.95 -11.17
CA VAL A 439 17.61 -17.11 -11.32
C VAL A 439 16.20 -16.59 -11.54
N THR A 440 15.42 -17.22 -12.41
CA THR A 440 14.01 -16.86 -12.62
C THR A 440 13.06 -17.74 -11.80
N VAL A 441 11.87 -17.22 -11.51
CA VAL A 441 10.79 -17.97 -10.83
C VAL A 441 9.61 -18.10 -11.79
N ASP A 442 9.05 -19.30 -11.94
CA ASP A 442 7.83 -19.49 -12.73
C ASP A 442 6.59 -19.03 -11.95
N GLU A 443 6.29 -17.73 -12.08
CA GLU A 443 5.12 -17.11 -11.45
C GLU A 443 3.79 -17.62 -12.02
N VAL A 444 3.77 -18.07 -13.28
CA VAL A 444 2.56 -18.59 -13.91
C VAL A 444 2.20 -19.92 -13.25
N GLU A 445 3.15 -20.85 -13.17
CA GLU A 445 2.96 -22.12 -12.49
C GLU A 445 2.64 -21.93 -11.00
N PHE A 446 3.27 -20.96 -10.31
CA PHE A 446 2.93 -20.63 -8.92
C PHE A 446 1.46 -20.27 -8.77
N ASN A 447 0.95 -19.39 -9.65
CA ASN A 447 -0.44 -18.94 -9.61
C ASN A 447 -1.41 -20.06 -9.96
N GLU A 448 -1.03 -20.99 -10.83
CA GLU A 448 -1.79 -22.21 -11.09
C GLU A 448 -1.86 -23.11 -9.86
N GLU A 449 -0.74 -23.35 -9.17
CA GLU A 449 -0.71 -24.14 -7.94
C GLU A 449 -1.51 -23.47 -6.81
N LEU A 450 -1.41 -22.14 -6.67
CA LEU A 450 -2.21 -21.37 -5.73
C LEU A 450 -3.71 -21.50 -6.04
N LYS A 451 -4.11 -21.40 -7.32
CA LYS A 451 -5.50 -21.60 -7.75
C LYS A 451 -5.96 -23.02 -7.46
N LYS A 452 -5.17 -24.05 -7.81
CA LYS A 452 -5.49 -25.46 -7.49
C LYS A 452 -5.70 -25.65 -6.00
N HIS A 453 -4.85 -25.06 -5.16
CA HIS A 453 -4.99 -25.13 -3.70
C HIS A 453 -6.24 -24.41 -3.17
N GLN A 454 -6.55 -23.23 -3.73
CA GLN A 454 -7.80 -22.50 -3.42
C GLN A 454 -9.04 -23.26 -3.89
N GLU A 455 -8.98 -23.87 -5.07
CA GLU A 455 -10.05 -24.68 -5.65
C GLU A 455 -10.26 -25.98 -4.89
N LEU A 456 -9.20 -26.66 -4.44
CA LEU A 456 -9.29 -27.81 -3.54
C LEU A 456 -9.95 -27.42 -2.20
N SER A 457 -9.61 -26.24 -1.68
CA SER A 457 -10.27 -25.69 -0.48
C SER A 457 -11.74 -25.32 -0.76
N ARG A 458 -12.05 -24.81 -1.96
CA ARG A 458 -13.42 -24.47 -2.40
C ARG A 458 -14.26 -25.69 -2.76
N THR A 459 -13.72 -26.74 -3.37
CA THR A 459 -14.44 -27.99 -3.68
C THR A 459 -14.64 -28.83 -2.44
N ALA A 460 -13.75 -28.76 -1.44
CA ALA A 460 -14.05 -29.22 -0.08
C ALA A 460 -15.21 -28.42 0.59
N SER A 461 -15.59 -27.28 0.02
CA SER A 461 -16.70 -26.42 0.46
C SER A 461 -17.94 -26.48 -0.46
N ALA A 462 -17.78 -26.87 -1.73
CA ALA A 462 -18.82 -26.91 -2.74
C ALA A 462 -19.55 -28.26 -2.64
N GLY A 463 -20.75 -28.20 -2.07
CA GLY A 463 -21.48 -29.35 -1.52
C GLY A 463 -21.97 -29.09 -0.10
N MET A 464 -21.56 -27.96 0.53
CA MET A 464 -22.09 -27.56 1.82
C MET A 464 -23.32 -26.62 1.69
N PHE A 465 -24.47 -27.04 2.21
CA PHE A 465 -25.67 -26.23 2.49
C PHE A 465 -25.36 -25.05 3.45
N LYS A 466 -26.27 -24.07 3.54
CA LYS A 466 -26.19 -22.93 4.48
C LYS A 466 -25.82 -23.43 5.89
N GLY A 467 -24.73 -22.91 6.44
CA GLY A 467 -24.19 -23.33 7.76
C GLY A 467 -22.98 -24.29 7.71
N GLY A 468 -22.50 -24.69 6.53
CA GLY A 468 -21.34 -25.60 6.42
C GLY A 468 -21.70 -27.09 6.52
N LEU A 469 -22.92 -27.44 6.10
CA LEU A 469 -23.50 -28.78 6.22
C LEU A 469 -23.44 -29.54 4.91
N GLN A 470 -22.97 -30.79 4.88
CA GLN A 470 -22.95 -31.59 3.65
C GLN A 470 -24.36 -31.96 3.13
N ASP A 471 -25.35 -32.10 4.02
CA ASP A 471 -26.76 -32.38 3.71
C ASP A 471 -27.69 -31.84 4.82
N SER A 472 -29.00 -32.11 4.73
CA SER A 472 -29.99 -31.79 5.77
C SER A 472 -30.53 -33.04 6.48
N GLY A 473 -29.74 -34.11 6.56
CA GLY A 473 -30.10 -35.32 7.29
C GLY A 473 -30.21 -35.10 8.80
N GLU A 474 -30.87 -36.02 9.49
CA GLU A 474 -31.08 -35.96 10.94
C GLU A 474 -29.74 -35.90 11.71
N GLU A 475 -28.79 -36.76 11.37
CA GLU A 475 -27.47 -36.81 12.01
C GLU A 475 -26.63 -35.54 11.75
N THR A 476 -26.65 -35.04 10.52
CA THR A 476 -26.01 -33.77 10.16
C THR A 476 -26.62 -32.59 10.95
N THR A 477 -27.93 -32.61 11.19
CA THR A 477 -28.66 -31.62 12.00
C THR A 477 -28.30 -31.68 13.48
N LYS A 478 -28.13 -32.90 14.04
CA LYS A 478 -27.62 -33.11 15.40
C LYS A 478 -26.21 -32.56 15.56
N LEU A 479 -25.29 -32.94 14.67
CA LEU A 479 -23.90 -32.46 14.69
C LEU A 479 -23.78 -30.96 14.45
N HIS A 480 -24.71 -30.36 13.69
CA HIS A 480 -24.79 -28.91 13.55
C HIS A 480 -25.14 -28.22 14.85
N THR A 481 -26.12 -28.74 15.59
CA THR A 481 -26.46 -28.21 16.91
C THR A 481 -25.31 -28.39 17.90
N ALA A 482 -24.59 -29.52 17.82
CA ALA A 482 -23.38 -29.76 18.60
C ALA A 482 -22.29 -28.70 18.34
N ALA A 483 -22.14 -28.28 17.08
CA ALA A 483 -21.15 -27.28 16.69
C ALA A 483 -21.36 -25.93 17.40
N HIS A 484 -22.62 -25.47 17.51
CA HIS A 484 -22.94 -24.21 18.21
C HIS A 484 -22.79 -24.31 19.73
N LEU A 485 -23.18 -25.45 20.32
CA LEU A 485 -22.93 -25.70 21.74
C LEU A 485 -21.42 -25.70 22.03
N MET A 486 -20.63 -26.33 21.16
CA MET A 486 -19.18 -26.39 21.25
C MET A 486 -18.53 -25.01 21.08
N LEU A 487 -18.98 -24.18 20.13
CA LEU A 487 -18.43 -22.83 19.96
C LEU A 487 -18.67 -21.97 21.22
N SER A 488 -19.89 -22.02 21.77
CA SER A 488 -20.21 -21.36 23.04
C SER A 488 -19.33 -21.85 24.20
N ALA A 489 -19.15 -23.17 24.32
CA ALA A 489 -18.29 -23.78 25.33
C ALA A 489 -16.81 -23.38 25.15
N LEU A 490 -16.28 -23.38 23.92
CA LEU A 490 -14.92 -22.95 23.61
C LEU A 490 -14.68 -21.50 24.03
N ARG A 491 -15.63 -20.59 23.78
CA ARG A 491 -15.52 -19.19 24.22
C ARG A 491 -15.53 -19.06 25.73
N LYS A 492 -16.36 -19.84 26.44
CA LYS A 492 -16.38 -19.87 27.92
C LYS A 492 -15.06 -20.36 28.50
N VAL A 493 -14.43 -21.37 27.89
CA VAL A 493 -13.20 -22.00 28.39
C VAL A 493 -11.94 -21.26 27.99
N LEU A 494 -11.87 -20.76 26.75
CA LEU A 494 -10.65 -20.20 26.16
C LEU A 494 -10.68 -18.67 26.09
N GLY A 495 -11.85 -18.04 26.02
CA GLY A 495 -12.02 -16.58 25.94
C GLY A 495 -12.73 -16.10 24.66
N ASP A 496 -13.10 -14.82 24.67
CA ASP A 496 -13.93 -14.18 23.63
C ASP A 496 -13.23 -14.00 22.28
N HIS A 497 -11.90 -14.15 22.21
CA HIS A 497 -11.15 -14.14 20.96
C HIS A 497 -11.46 -15.35 20.08
N VAL A 498 -12.07 -16.41 20.62
CA VAL A 498 -12.45 -17.60 19.86
C VAL A 498 -13.60 -17.26 18.91
N MET A 499 -13.25 -17.13 17.65
CA MET A 499 -14.16 -16.97 16.51
C MET A 499 -14.05 -18.17 15.58
N GLN A 500 -15.18 -18.64 15.03
CA GLN A 500 -15.20 -19.66 13.98
C GLN A 500 -14.42 -19.20 12.75
N LYS A 501 -13.56 -20.07 12.22
CA LYS A 501 -12.75 -19.85 11.00
C LYS A 501 -13.08 -20.85 9.89
N GLY A 502 -13.77 -21.93 10.21
CA GLY A 502 -14.26 -22.91 9.24
C GLY A 502 -15.08 -24.00 9.93
N SER A 503 -15.97 -24.65 9.19
CA SER A 503 -16.72 -25.81 9.67
C SER A 503 -16.98 -26.76 8.50
N ASN A 504 -16.94 -28.06 8.74
CA ASN A 504 -17.36 -29.09 7.81
C ASN A 504 -18.09 -30.18 8.60
N ILE A 505 -19.41 -30.23 8.42
CA ILE A 505 -20.30 -31.11 9.18
C ILE A 505 -20.94 -32.10 8.21
N THR A 506 -20.84 -33.38 8.53
CA THR A 506 -21.41 -34.49 7.78
C THR A 506 -22.18 -35.40 8.74
N ALA A 507 -22.91 -36.41 8.24
CA ALA A 507 -23.58 -37.39 9.10
C ALA A 507 -22.63 -38.21 10.00
N GLU A 508 -21.33 -38.24 9.68
CA GLU A 508 -20.34 -39.08 10.38
C GLU A 508 -19.33 -38.26 11.20
N ARG A 509 -19.17 -36.95 10.93
CA ARG A 509 -18.13 -36.14 11.57
C ARG A 509 -18.50 -34.66 11.68
N LEU A 510 -18.07 -34.06 12.78
CA LEU A 510 -17.98 -32.61 12.97
C LEU A 510 -16.51 -32.20 12.93
N ARG A 511 -16.12 -31.41 11.92
CA ARG A 511 -14.83 -30.70 11.88
C ARG A 511 -15.07 -29.22 12.09
N PHE A 512 -14.43 -28.63 13.09
CA PHE A 512 -14.62 -27.23 13.44
C PHE A 512 -13.29 -26.51 13.64
N ASP A 513 -13.11 -25.41 12.92
CA ASP A 513 -11.89 -24.61 12.92
C ASP A 513 -12.18 -23.27 13.62
N PHE A 514 -11.34 -22.88 14.56
CA PHE A 514 -11.54 -21.68 15.38
C PHE A 514 -10.22 -20.94 15.64
N SER A 515 -10.34 -19.64 15.90
CA SER A 515 -9.18 -18.78 16.19
C SER A 515 -8.68 -19.00 17.60
N HIS A 516 -7.48 -19.55 17.71
CA HIS A 516 -6.77 -19.74 18.96
C HIS A 516 -5.29 -20.00 18.64
N GLY A 517 -4.38 -19.32 19.33
CA GLY A 517 -2.94 -19.38 19.01
C GLY A 517 -2.24 -20.62 19.57
N GLU A 518 -2.74 -21.16 20.68
CA GLU A 518 -2.08 -22.19 21.46
C GLU A 518 -2.75 -23.56 21.28
N LYS A 519 -2.06 -24.64 21.67
CA LYS A 519 -2.67 -25.98 21.71
C LYS A 519 -3.56 -26.08 22.94
N MET A 520 -4.78 -26.59 22.79
CA MET A 520 -5.65 -26.83 23.94
C MET A 520 -5.04 -27.89 24.86
N THR A 521 -5.05 -27.60 26.15
CA THR A 521 -4.72 -28.57 27.20
C THR A 521 -5.77 -29.68 27.28
N ASP A 522 -5.42 -30.82 27.90
CA ASP A 522 -6.36 -31.92 28.07
C ASP A 522 -7.52 -31.53 29.00
N GLU A 523 -7.26 -30.67 29.99
CA GLU A 523 -8.24 -30.09 30.90
C GLU A 523 -9.23 -29.19 30.15
N GLN A 524 -8.74 -28.30 29.28
CA GLN A 524 -9.62 -27.44 28.47
C GLN A 524 -10.51 -28.26 27.54
N LYS A 525 -9.99 -29.31 26.91
CA LYS A 525 -10.81 -30.20 26.04
C LYS A 525 -11.90 -30.90 26.84
N LYS A 526 -11.57 -31.46 28.01
CA LYS A 526 -12.55 -32.10 28.90
C LYS A 526 -13.62 -31.13 29.37
N GLU A 527 -13.25 -29.90 29.69
CA GLU A 527 -14.22 -28.90 30.12
C GLU A 527 -15.16 -28.48 28.99
N VAL A 528 -14.66 -28.34 27.76
CA VAL A 528 -15.52 -28.11 26.59
C VAL A 528 -16.47 -29.27 26.36
N GLU A 529 -15.98 -30.52 26.40
CA GLU A 529 -16.84 -31.72 26.31
C GLU A 529 -17.91 -31.74 27.40
N ARG A 530 -17.53 -31.44 28.66
CA ARG A 530 -18.44 -31.40 29.79
C ARG A 530 -19.55 -30.37 29.58
N LEU A 531 -19.21 -29.14 29.19
CA LEU A 531 -20.19 -28.07 28.96
C LEU A 531 -21.18 -28.37 27.83
N VAL A 532 -20.73 -29.05 26.76
CA VAL A 532 -21.62 -29.48 25.68
C VAL A 532 -22.54 -30.59 26.17
N ASN A 533 -22.02 -31.57 26.89
CA ASN A 533 -22.83 -32.67 27.45
C ASN A 533 -23.82 -32.18 28.53
N ASP A 534 -23.46 -31.20 29.35
CA ASP A 534 -24.38 -30.56 30.30
C ASP A 534 -25.59 -29.95 29.56
N ALA A 535 -25.34 -29.30 28.41
CA ALA A 535 -26.41 -28.75 27.57
C ALA A 535 -27.30 -29.85 26.98
N ILE A 536 -26.72 -30.99 26.61
CA ILE A 536 -27.44 -32.15 26.07
C ILE A 536 -28.29 -32.82 27.17
N GLU A 537 -27.72 -33.07 28.34
CA GLU A 537 -28.41 -33.64 29.51
C GLU A 537 -29.53 -32.73 30.00
N ALA A 538 -29.30 -31.41 29.97
CA ALA A 538 -30.33 -30.44 30.27
C ALA A 538 -31.51 -30.53 29.29
N ASN A 539 -31.36 -31.09 28.09
CA ASN A 539 -32.40 -31.16 27.08
C ASN A 539 -33.03 -29.79 26.77
N ALA A 540 -32.16 -28.79 26.58
CA ALA A 540 -32.52 -27.42 26.27
C ALA A 540 -33.34 -27.30 24.99
N VAL A 541 -34.29 -26.36 24.99
CA VAL A 541 -35.13 -26.09 23.83
C VAL A 541 -34.37 -25.17 22.89
N VAL A 542 -34.34 -25.53 21.60
CA VAL A 542 -33.70 -24.72 20.55
C VAL A 542 -34.77 -23.90 19.84
N LYS A 543 -34.85 -22.61 20.16
CA LYS A 543 -35.82 -21.68 19.56
C LYS A 543 -35.23 -21.00 18.34
N LYS A 544 -36.04 -20.85 17.29
CA LYS A 544 -35.71 -20.13 16.05
C LYS A 544 -36.49 -18.82 15.98
N GLU A 545 -35.79 -17.71 15.79
CA GLU A 545 -36.40 -16.38 15.65
C GLU A 545 -35.80 -15.66 14.44
N GLU A 546 -36.62 -14.91 13.69
CA GLU A 546 -36.13 -14.01 12.64
C GLU A 546 -36.17 -12.58 13.16
N MET A 547 -35.04 -11.87 13.01
CA MET A 547 -34.89 -10.49 13.49
C MET A 547 -33.91 -9.73 12.59
N THR A 548 -33.80 -8.42 12.79
CA THR A 548 -32.78 -7.61 12.09
C THR A 548 -31.38 -7.90 12.62
N LEU A 549 -30.36 -7.61 11.82
CA LEU A 549 -28.96 -7.79 12.24
C LEU A 549 -28.63 -6.98 13.51
N ASP A 550 -29.19 -5.78 13.64
CA ASP A 550 -28.97 -4.92 14.80
C ASP A 550 -29.66 -5.45 16.07
N GLU A 551 -30.86 -6.01 15.94
CA GLU A 551 -31.55 -6.70 17.04
C GLU A 551 -30.78 -7.93 17.49
N ALA A 552 -30.27 -8.73 16.54
CA ALA A 552 -29.46 -9.91 16.84
C ALA A 552 -28.18 -9.56 17.62
N LYS A 553 -27.48 -8.49 17.20
CA LYS A 553 -26.30 -7.95 17.90
C LYS A 553 -26.63 -7.51 19.32
N LYS A 554 -27.71 -6.72 19.50
CA LYS A 554 -28.16 -6.26 20.82
C LYS A 554 -28.58 -7.41 21.73
N ALA A 555 -29.13 -8.48 21.16
CA ALA A 555 -29.57 -9.66 21.88
C ALA A 555 -28.44 -10.63 22.25
N GLY A 556 -27.18 -10.29 21.92
CA GLY A 556 -25.99 -11.08 22.23
C GLY A 556 -25.79 -12.30 21.34
N ALA A 557 -26.42 -12.35 20.16
CA ALA A 557 -26.25 -13.48 19.25
C ALA A 557 -24.84 -13.47 18.63
N MET A 558 -24.16 -14.61 18.66
CA MET A 558 -22.85 -14.78 18.04
C MET A 558 -22.99 -14.95 16.53
N GLY A 559 -22.07 -14.37 15.75
CA GLY A 559 -22.08 -14.47 14.30
C GLY A 559 -20.77 -13.96 13.69
N ALA A 560 -20.44 -14.44 12.49
CA ALA A 560 -19.31 -13.94 11.72
C ALA A 560 -19.72 -12.64 11.01
N PHE A 561 -19.72 -11.51 11.74
CA PHE A 561 -20.21 -10.21 11.27
C PHE A 561 -19.48 -9.63 10.04
N GLU A 562 -18.39 -10.26 9.61
CA GLU A 562 -17.67 -9.98 8.34
C GLU A 562 -18.37 -10.59 7.11
N SER A 563 -19.38 -11.43 7.30
CA SER A 563 -20.19 -11.99 6.21
C SER A 563 -21.35 -11.06 5.82
N LYS A 564 -21.66 -10.98 4.53
CA LYS A 564 -22.79 -10.21 3.99
C LYS A 564 -24.12 -10.85 4.44
N TYR A 565 -24.52 -10.61 5.68
CA TYR A 565 -25.88 -10.94 6.13
C TYR A 565 -26.89 -10.01 5.44
N GLY A 566 -28.07 -10.55 5.10
CA GLY A 566 -29.19 -9.73 4.61
C GLY A 566 -29.80 -8.86 5.71
N GLU A 567 -30.76 -7.99 5.36
CA GLU A 567 -31.45 -7.11 6.32
C GLU A 567 -32.15 -7.87 7.47
N LYS A 568 -32.55 -9.12 7.22
CA LYS A 568 -33.09 -10.06 8.21
C LYS A 568 -32.19 -11.28 8.36
N VAL A 569 -31.99 -11.70 9.60
CA VAL A 569 -31.20 -12.88 9.99
C VAL A 569 -32.03 -13.83 10.85
N THR A 570 -31.71 -15.11 10.80
CA THR A 570 -32.28 -16.13 11.68
C THR A 570 -31.34 -16.35 12.86
N VAL A 571 -31.86 -16.29 14.08
CA VAL A 571 -31.14 -16.57 15.33
C VAL A 571 -31.70 -17.84 15.94
N TYR A 572 -30.79 -18.74 16.33
CA TYR A 572 -31.11 -19.94 17.09
C TYR A 572 -30.61 -19.79 18.53
N THR A 573 -31.48 -20.03 19.49
CA THR A 573 -31.19 -19.93 20.93
C THR A 573 -31.47 -21.27 21.60
N ALA A 574 -30.44 -21.87 22.21
CA ALA A 574 -30.56 -23.06 23.05
C ALA A 574 -30.57 -22.64 24.53
N GLU A 575 -31.73 -22.73 25.18
CA GLU A 575 -31.91 -22.35 26.57
C GLU A 575 -32.80 -23.32 27.35
N LYS A 576 -32.60 -23.39 28.67
CA LYS A 576 -33.51 -24.06 29.60
C LYS A 576 -33.52 -23.36 30.95
N ASP A 577 -34.70 -23.12 31.50
CA ASP A 577 -34.89 -22.55 32.85
C ASP A 577 -34.07 -21.28 33.11
N GLY A 578 -33.92 -20.43 32.09
CA GLY A 578 -33.14 -19.19 32.13
C GLY A 578 -31.62 -19.35 31.96
N VAL A 579 -31.12 -20.58 31.83
CA VAL A 579 -29.73 -20.88 31.52
C VAL A 579 -29.52 -20.89 30.00
N LEU A 580 -28.65 -20.01 29.52
CA LEU A 580 -28.29 -19.91 28.11
C LEU A 580 -27.09 -20.80 27.78
N PHE A 581 -27.29 -21.74 26.86
CA PHE A 581 -26.24 -22.64 26.38
C PHE A 581 -25.59 -22.13 25.09
N SER A 582 -26.38 -21.67 24.12
CA SER A 582 -25.87 -21.06 22.89
C SER A 582 -26.91 -20.10 22.28
N LYS A 583 -26.44 -19.06 21.59
CA LYS A 583 -27.27 -18.10 20.85
C LYS A 583 -26.52 -17.58 19.64
N GLU A 584 -26.93 -17.97 18.44
CA GLU A 584 -26.14 -17.72 17.23
C GLU A 584 -26.99 -17.37 16.01
N ILE A 585 -26.44 -16.52 15.14
CA ILE A 585 -26.99 -16.23 13.82
C ILE A 585 -26.65 -17.41 12.90
N CYS A 586 -27.64 -18.21 12.54
CA CYS A 586 -27.44 -19.39 11.70
C CYS A 586 -28.61 -19.61 10.72
N GLY A 587 -28.29 -20.08 9.52
CA GLY A 587 -29.27 -20.36 8.45
C GLY A 587 -29.49 -21.85 8.16
N GLY A 588 -28.87 -22.76 8.93
CA GLY A 588 -29.00 -24.21 8.77
C GLY A 588 -30.02 -24.85 9.73
N PRO A 589 -30.44 -26.09 9.49
CA PRO A 589 -31.35 -26.84 10.36
C PRO A 589 -30.74 -27.11 11.75
N HIS A 590 -31.59 -27.13 12.77
CA HIS A 590 -31.24 -27.50 14.15
C HIS A 590 -32.24 -28.52 14.69
N VAL A 591 -31.83 -29.29 15.69
CA VAL A 591 -32.78 -30.11 16.46
C VAL A 591 -33.67 -29.20 17.30
N GLU A 592 -34.88 -29.65 17.62
CA GLU A 592 -35.78 -28.90 18.51
C GLU A 592 -35.31 -28.92 19.97
N HIS A 593 -34.61 -29.99 20.37
CA HIS A 593 -34.21 -30.26 21.73
C HIS A 593 -32.79 -30.84 21.79
N THR A 594 -31.93 -30.32 22.66
CA THR A 594 -30.54 -30.76 22.74
C THR A 594 -30.37 -32.20 23.25
N GLY A 595 -31.38 -32.77 23.92
CA GLY A 595 -31.34 -34.18 24.35
C GLY A 595 -31.35 -35.18 23.20
N ALA A 596 -31.72 -34.74 21.99
CA ALA A 596 -31.68 -35.58 20.78
C ALA A 596 -30.24 -35.86 20.28
N LEU A 597 -29.23 -35.20 20.84
CA LEU A 597 -27.84 -35.33 20.39
C LEU A 597 -27.12 -36.58 20.94
N GLY A 598 -27.64 -37.27 21.95
CA GLY A 598 -26.94 -38.40 22.58
C GLY A 598 -25.83 -37.93 23.51
N SER A 599 -24.57 -38.23 23.21
CA SER A 599 -23.40 -37.76 23.95
C SER A 599 -22.35 -37.17 23.02
N PHE A 600 -21.66 -36.12 23.44
CA PHE A 600 -20.68 -35.39 22.62
C PHE A 600 -19.25 -35.72 23.03
N ARG A 601 -18.38 -35.96 22.04
CA ARG A 601 -16.96 -36.26 22.26
C ARG A 601 -16.03 -35.64 21.24
N ILE A 602 -14.95 -35.03 21.72
CA ILE A 602 -13.81 -34.55 20.93
C ILE A 602 -12.86 -35.72 20.68
N GLN A 603 -12.73 -36.11 19.42
CA GLN A 603 -11.79 -37.16 19.00
C GLN A 603 -10.36 -36.64 18.89
N LYS A 604 -10.20 -35.43 18.35
CA LYS A 604 -8.88 -34.85 18.09
C LYS A 604 -8.93 -33.33 18.08
N GLU A 605 -7.84 -32.73 18.53
CA GLU A 605 -7.55 -31.31 18.38
C GLU A 605 -6.15 -31.17 17.73
N GLU A 606 -6.04 -30.33 16.70
CA GLU A 606 -4.80 -30.12 15.95
C GLU A 606 -4.66 -28.68 15.40
N ALA A 607 -3.43 -28.26 15.11
CA ALA A 607 -3.21 -26.98 14.42
C ALA A 607 -3.71 -27.09 12.97
N SER A 608 -4.51 -26.13 12.50
CA SER A 608 -4.94 -26.06 11.10
C SER A 608 -4.07 -25.10 10.29
N SER A 609 -3.74 -23.94 10.86
CA SER A 609 -2.85 -22.93 10.29
C SER A 609 -2.40 -21.99 11.42
N ALA A 610 -1.53 -21.01 11.13
CA ALA A 610 -1.08 -20.06 12.14
C ALA A 610 -2.27 -19.30 12.77
N GLY A 611 -2.42 -19.41 14.09
CA GLY A 611 -3.52 -18.78 14.84
C GLY A 611 -4.89 -19.48 14.73
N VAL A 612 -4.96 -20.66 14.10
CA VAL A 612 -6.20 -21.42 13.92
C VAL A 612 -6.02 -22.88 14.39
N ARG A 613 -6.91 -23.31 15.27
CA ARG A 613 -7.00 -24.69 15.78
C ARG A 613 -8.20 -25.39 15.17
N ARG A 614 -8.13 -26.72 15.09
CA ARG A 614 -9.17 -27.58 14.53
C ARG A 614 -9.56 -28.67 15.52
N ILE A 615 -10.84 -28.79 15.80
CA ILE A 615 -11.44 -29.92 16.52
C ILE A 615 -12.13 -30.86 15.53
N LYS A 616 -11.95 -32.16 15.74
CA LYS A 616 -12.79 -33.23 15.17
C LYS A 616 -13.57 -33.87 16.31
N ALA A 617 -14.89 -33.92 16.18
CA ALA A 617 -15.80 -34.43 17.19
C ALA A 617 -16.92 -35.28 16.57
N VAL A 618 -17.58 -36.07 17.41
CA VAL A 618 -18.69 -36.97 17.05
C VAL A 618 -19.77 -36.92 18.12
N LEU A 619 -20.94 -37.46 17.78
CA LEU A 619 -22.00 -37.80 18.71
C LEU A 619 -22.03 -39.33 18.89
N GLU A 620 -22.17 -39.79 20.13
CA GLU A 620 -22.23 -41.21 20.53
C GLU A 620 -23.55 -41.56 21.22
#